data_AF-N1ZQ99-F1
#
_entry.id   AF-N1ZQ99-F1
#
_cell.length_a   1.000
_cell.length_b   1.000
_cell.length_c   1.000
_cell.angle_alpha   90.00
_cell.angle_beta   90.00
_cell.angle_gamma   90.00
#
_symmetry.space_group_name_H-M   'P 1'
#
loop_
_entity.id
_entity.type
_entity.pdbx_description
1 polymer ?
#
loop_
_entity_poly.entity_id
_entity_poly.type
_entity_poly.pdbx_seq_one_letter_code
_entity_poly.pdbx_strand_id
1 'polypeptide(L)'
;MEYEEISEPEEAPIKTYIDDINNPNFIRIKNIENIPKKTIDIIKNDLALIPETHQKILKDYVKEIVVEKGRNSCYDREKRIMYISLNPEKGEVIHEFAHALETKLKLHKNFEYIRVLNNGLENIGIGDIIYDDETFNIPIYRLENSKFISEYQGRLYETDLNGKGRFDSKAGTLNTLCLGDYFSEGYKEFIINLQHLKLKDNELYKFIKEL
;
A
#
# COMPACT_ATOMS: atom_id res chain seq x y z
N MET A 1 -37.84 -35.62 -21.53
CA MET A 1 -36.79 -34.59 -21.67
C MET A 1 -36.37 -34.25 -20.26
N GLU A 2 -35.35 -34.96 -19.76
CA GLU A 2 -34.75 -34.70 -18.45
C GLU A 2 -33.71 -33.58 -18.62
N TYR A 3 -33.73 -32.62 -17.70
CA TYR A 3 -32.75 -31.55 -17.63
C TYR A 3 -31.59 -32.03 -16.76
N GLU A 4 -30.37 -32.05 -17.29
CA GLU A 4 -29.15 -32.26 -16.52
C GLU A 4 -28.85 -31.01 -15.68
N GLU A 5 -28.83 -31.17 -14.35
CA GLU A 5 -28.27 -30.19 -13.43
C GLU A 5 -26.75 -30.13 -13.62
N ILE A 6 -26.27 -28.99 -14.12
CA ILE A 6 -24.85 -28.68 -14.17
C ILE A 6 -24.43 -28.30 -12.74
N SER A 7 -23.69 -29.19 -12.08
CA SER A 7 -23.05 -28.90 -10.80
C SER A 7 -21.92 -27.89 -11.00
N GLU A 8 -21.93 -26.82 -10.21
CA GLU A 8 -20.82 -25.86 -10.15
C GLU A 8 -19.56 -26.57 -9.64
N PRO A 9 -18.36 -26.25 -10.18
CA PRO A 9 -17.13 -26.87 -9.70
C PRO A 9 -16.85 -26.46 -8.26
N GLU A 10 -16.75 -27.46 -7.39
CA GLU A 10 -16.31 -27.38 -6.00
C GLU A 10 -15.05 -26.49 -5.89
N GLU A 11 -15.17 -25.34 -5.23
CA GLU A 11 -14.01 -24.51 -4.91
C GLU A 11 -13.03 -25.34 -4.07
N ALA A 12 -11.82 -25.53 -4.61
CA ALA A 12 -10.77 -26.26 -3.92
C ALA A 12 -10.50 -25.63 -2.54
N PRO A 13 -10.47 -26.43 -1.45
CA PRO A 13 -10.31 -25.88 -0.12
C PRO A 13 -8.98 -25.14 -0.02
N ILE A 14 -9.05 -23.88 0.44
CA ILE A 14 -7.90 -23.07 0.80
C ILE A 14 -7.09 -23.87 1.81
N LYS A 15 -5.96 -24.41 1.35
CA LYS A 15 -5.01 -25.15 2.19
C LYS A 15 -4.62 -24.23 3.35
N THR A 16 -5.13 -24.54 4.54
CA THR A 16 -4.71 -23.91 5.79
C THR A 16 -3.25 -24.27 6.01
N TYR A 17 -2.35 -23.39 5.58
CA TYR A 17 -0.95 -23.36 6.00
C TYR A 17 -0.88 -22.89 7.46
N ILE A 18 -1.37 -23.76 8.34
CA ILE A 18 -1.07 -23.71 9.76
C ILE A 18 0.00 -24.78 9.90
N ASP A 19 1.27 -24.36 9.97
CA ASP A 19 2.36 -25.03 10.71
C ASP A 19 3.77 -24.47 10.38
N ASP A 20 3.91 -23.13 10.27
CA ASP A 20 5.23 -22.45 10.42
C ASP A 20 5.11 -20.97 10.89
N ILE A 21 3.97 -20.60 11.48
CA ILE A 21 3.76 -19.26 12.04
C ILE A 21 4.34 -19.25 13.45
N ASN A 22 5.54 -18.70 13.65
CA ASN A 22 5.91 -17.91 14.84
C ASN A 22 7.35 -17.36 14.79
N ASN A 23 7.65 -16.52 13.80
CA ASN A 23 8.54 -15.39 14.09
C ASN A 23 8.21 -14.17 13.20
N PRO A 24 7.18 -13.36 13.54
CA PRO A 24 6.88 -12.11 12.84
C PRO A 24 8.01 -11.05 12.93
N ASN A 25 9.14 -11.38 13.58
CA ASN A 25 10.28 -10.49 13.79
C ASN A 25 11.26 -10.48 12.60
N PHE A 26 10.78 -10.50 11.36
CA PHE A 26 11.67 -10.35 10.21
C PHE A 26 12.20 -8.90 10.08
N ILE A 27 11.55 -7.94 10.74
CA ILE A 27 12.07 -6.59 10.95
C ILE A 27 12.25 -6.36 12.46
N ARG A 28 13.43 -5.86 12.85
CA ARG A 28 13.73 -5.52 14.24
C ARG A 28 12.94 -4.28 14.67
N ILE A 29 12.30 -4.32 15.84
CA ILE A 29 11.74 -3.15 16.51
C ILE A 29 12.80 -2.57 17.45
N LYS A 30 13.13 -1.29 17.29
CA LYS A 30 14.13 -0.58 18.10
C LYS A 30 13.60 -0.30 19.49
N ASN A 31 14.43 -0.53 20.51
CA ASN A 31 14.14 -0.26 21.92
C ASN A 31 12.78 -0.83 22.36
N ILE A 32 12.47 -2.06 21.93
CA ILE A 32 11.18 -2.72 22.11
C ILE A 32 10.73 -2.79 23.57
N GLU A 33 11.67 -2.90 24.49
CA GLU A 33 11.45 -2.91 25.94
C GLU A 33 10.81 -1.61 26.48
N ASN A 34 10.92 -0.51 25.75
CA ASN A 34 10.36 0.80 26.12
C ASN A 34 9.02 1.09 25.45
N ILE A 35 8.49 0.16 24.65
CA ILE A 35 7.26 0.35 23.88
C ILE A 35 6.09 -0.34 24.61
N PRO A 36 4.91 0.31 24.74
CA PRO A 36 3.75 -0.35 25.32
C PRO A 36 3.39 -1.65 24.60
N LYS A 37 3.11 -2.70 25.37
CA LYS A 37 2.76 -4.04 24.84
C LYS A 37 1.67 -3.98 23.78
N LYS A 38 0.62 -3.17 23.99
CA LYS A 38 -0.47 -2.97 23.02
C LYS A 38 0.05 -2.54 21.64
N THR A 39 0.98 -1.58 21.60
CA THR A 39 1.57 -1.11 20.33
C THR A 39 2.40 -2.20 19.66
N ILE A 40 3.20 -2.95 20.44
CA ILE A 40 3.98 -4.08 19.93
C ILE A 40 3.07 -5.14 19.33
N ASP A 41 1.97 -5.47 20.01
CA ASP A 41 1.00 -6.47 19.56
C ASP A 41 0.34 -6.05 18.24
N ILE A 42 -0.06 -4.78 18.09
CA ILE A 42 -0.60 -4.26 16.82
C ILE A 42 0.44 -4.41 15.69
N ILE A 43 1.68 -3.98 15.91
CA ILE A 43 2.75 -4.08 14.91
C ILE A 43 2.96 -5.53 14.49
N LYS A 44 3.07 -6.45 15.45
CA LYS A 44 3.30 -7.87 15.16
C LYS A 44 2.11 -8.51 14.43
N ASN A 45 0.88 -8.15 14.81
CA ASN A 45 -0.32 -8.66 14.17
C ASN A 45 -0.40 -8.20 12.71
N ASP A 46 -0.14 -6.92 12.43
CA ASP A 46 -0.12 -6.40 11.06
C ASP A 46 0.97 -7.09 10.22
N LEU A 47 2.19 -7.23 10.76
CA LEU A 47 3.29 -7.90 10.05
C LEU A 47 3.01 -9.39 9.78
N ALA A 48 2.30 -10.07 10.68
CA ALA A 48 1.93 -11.47 10.53
C ALA A 48 0.92 -11.72 9.39
N LEU A 49 0.16 -10.69 8.98
CA LEU A 49 -0.78 -10.79 7.86
C LEU A 49 -0.10 -10.71 6.49
N ILE A 50 1.16 -10.27 6.43
CA ILE A 50 1.89 -10.07 5.17
C ILE A 50 2.36 -11.43 4.63
N PRO A 51 2.15 -11.75 3.34
CA PRO A 51 2.65 -12.98 2.73
C PRO A 51 4.16 -13.14 2.90
N GLU A 52 4.60 -14.36 3.23
CA GLU A 52 6.03 -14.64 3.43
C GLU A 52 6.90 -14.27 2.23
N THR A 53 6.39 -14.42 1.01
CA THR A 53 7.08 -14.03 -0.23
C THR A 53 7.44 -12.54 -0.19
N HIS A 54 6.50 -11.68 0.22
CA HIS A 54 6.72 -10.24 0.33
C HIS A 54 7.61 -9.91 1.53
N GLN A 55 7.47 -10.61 2.67
CA GLN A 55 8.38 -10.45 3.80
C GLN A 55 9.85 -10.74 3.38
N LYS A 56 10.07 -11.79 2.59
CA LYS A 56 11.39 -12.18 2.07
C LYS A 56 12.00 -11.11 1.15
N ILE A 57 11.19 -10.39 0.36
CA ILE A 57 11.66 -9.27 -0.48
C ILE A 57 12.28 -8.15 0.37
N LEU A 58 11.67 -7.87 1.53
CA LEU A 58 12.11 -6.80 2.43
C LEU A 58 13.05 -7.24 3.54
N LYS A 59 13.31 -8.54 3.67
CA LYS A 59 14.33 -9.08 4.56
C LYS A 59 15.67 -8.36 4.30
N ASP A 60 16.29 -7.87 5.36
CA ASP A 60 17.53 -7.09 5.35
C ASP A 60 17.49 -5.75 4.58
N TYR A 61 16.36 -5.40 3.95
CA TYR A 61 16.17 -4.10 3.31
C TYR A 61 15.72 -3.03 4.29
N VAL A 62 14.66 -3.30 5.06
CA VAL A 62 14.21 -2.43 6.15
C VAL A 62 15.10 -2.68 7.36
N LYS A 63 15.75 -1.62 7.86
CA LYS A 63 16.74 -1.76 8.93
C LYS A 63 16.09 -2.00 10.29
N GLU A 64 15.07 -1.20 10.60
CA GLU A 64 14.36 -1.26 11.87
C GLU A 64 13.01 -0.55 11.78
N ILE A 65 12.13 -0.89 12.72
CA ILE A 65 10.93 -0.14 13.08
C ILE A 65 11.26 0.71 14.30
N VAL A 66 10.90 1.99 14.26
CA VAL A 66 11.02 2.93 15.38
C VAL A 66 9.63 3.43 15.74
N VAL A 67 9.24 3.29 17.01
CA VAL A 67 7.95 3.81 17.48
C VAL A 67 8.13 5.21 18.06
N GLU A 68 7.37 6.19 17.54
CA GLU A 68 7.43 7.60 17.95
C GLU A 68 6.05 8.09 18.42
N LYS A 69 6.03 8.86 19.51
CA LYS A 69 4.80 9.49 20.00
C LYS A 69 4.61 10.87 19.35
N GLY A 70 3.42 11.16 18.86
CA GLY A 70 3.06 12.48 18.32
C GLY A 70 3.50 12.72 16.88
N ARG A 71 3.91 11.66 16.17
CA ARG A 71 4.22 11.68 14.74
C ARG A 71 3.37 10.63 14.02
N ASN A 72 2.93 10.97 12.81
CA ASN A 72 2.28 10.00 11.92
C ASN A 72 3.30 8.95 11.45
N SER A 73 2.81 7.74 11.19
CA SER A 73 3.66 6.71 10.59
C SER A 73 4.19 7.17 9.22
N CYS A 74 5.41 6.74 8.91
CA CYS A 74 6.02 6.97 7.61
C CYS A 74 7.23 6.04 7.38
N TYR A 75 7.41 5.62 6.13
CA TYR A 75 8.63 4.95 5.68
C TYR A 75 9.65 5.95 5.15
N ASP A 76 10.77 6.08 5.87
CA ASP A 76 11.93 6.87 5.43
C ASP A 76 12.76 6.05 4.43
N ARG A 77 12.62 6.38 3.14
CA ARG A 77 13.25 5.67 2.02
C ARG A 77 14.77 5.75 2.05
N GLU A 78 15.34 6.86 2.51
CA GLU A 78 16.79 7.06 2.58
C GLU A 78 17.41 6.26 3.73
N LYS A 79 16.82 6.37 4.92
CA LYS A 79 17.31 5.66 6.10
C LYS A 79 16.94 4.18 6.07
N ARG A 80 15.89 3.82 5.33
CA ARG A 80 15.23 2.51 5.30
C ARG A 80 14.68 2.13 6.67
N ILE A 81 14.08 3.11 7.33
CA ILE A 81 13.49 2.98 8.67
C ILE A 81 11.99 3.20 8.54
N MET A 82 11.22 2.34 9.20
CA MET A 82 9.79 2.49 9.33
C MET A 82 9.49 3.17 10.65
N TYR A 83 9.02 4.42 10.60
CA TYR A 83 8.54 5.13 11.77
C TYR A 83 7.07 4.81 11.97
N ILE A 84 6.70 4.30 13.14
CA ILE A 84 5.34 3.91 13.47
C ILE A 84 4.83 4.76 14.64
N SER A 85 3.61 5.27 14.51
CA SER A 85 2.94 6.04 15.55
C SER A 85 2.68 5.18 16.80
N LEU A 86 2.54 5.81 17.98
CA LEU A 86 2.18 5.09 19.19
C LEU A 86 0.72 4.63 19.13
N ASN A 87 0.48 3.31 19.26
CA ASN A 87 -0.83 2.66 19.07
C ASN A 87 -1.40 2.92 17.67
N PRO A 88 -0.71 2.46 16.61
CA PRO A 88 -1.14 2.71 15.24
C PRO A 88 -2.50 2.06 14.98
N GLU A 89 -3.21 2.58 13.98
CA GLU A 89 -4.42 1.95 13.50
C GLU A 89 -4.10 0.62 12.80
N LYS A 90 -5.09 -0.28 12.77
CA LYS A 90 -4.93 -1.57 12.08
C LYS A 90 -4.65 -1.32 10.60
N GLY A 91 -3.60 -1.93 10.07
CA GLY A 91 -3.17 -1.79 8.69
C GLY A 91 -2.23 -0.62 8.41
N GLU A 92 -1.98 0.26 9.38
CA GLU A 92 -1.01 1.36 9.23
C GLU A 92 0.41 0.81 9.06
N VAL A 93 0.78 -0.27 9.75
CA VAL A 93 2.09 -0.91 9.57
C VAL A 93 2.19 -1.60 8.22
N ILE A 94 1.09 -2.16 7.72
CA ILE A 94 1.00 -2.76 6.38
C ILE A 94 1.19 -1.70 5.30
N HIS A 95 0.59 -0.51 5.49
CA HIS A 95 0.76 0.64 4.60
C HIS A 95 2.23 1.06 4.50
N GLU A 96 2.91 1.23 5.63
CA GLU A 96 4.33 1.61 5.62
C GLU A 96 5.24 0.52 5.05
N PHE A 97 4.91 -0.76 5.32
CA PHE A 97 5.58 -1.88 4.68
C PHE A 97 5.44 -1.81 3.16
N ALA A 98 4.27 -1.44 2.64
CA ALA A 98 4.03 -1.33 1.22
C ALA A 98 4.86 -0.22 0.56
N HIS A 99 5.07 0.93 1.23
CA HIS A 99 6.03 1.94 0.74
C HIS A 99 7.47 1.41 0.67
N ALA A 100 7.87 0.59 1.64
CA ALA A 100 9.18 -0.06 1.60
C ALA A 100 9.28 -1.05 0.43
N LEU A 101 8.22 -1.82 0.17
CA LEU A 101 8.11 -2.75 -0.95
C LEU A 101 8.17 -2.02 -2.30
N GLU A 102 7.37 -0.97 -2.47
CA GLU A 102 7.36 -0.08 -3.63
C GLU A 102 8.77 0.43 -3.95
N THR A 103 9.48 0.90 -2.92
CA THR A 103 10.82 1.47 -3.05
C THR A 103 11.84 0.38 -3.42
N LYS A 104 11.80 -0.77 -2.73
CA LYS A 104 12.71 -1.89 -2.96
C LYS A 104 12.58 -2.43 -4.39
N LEU A 105 11.35 -2.59 -4.87
CA LEU A 105 11.03 -3.10 -6.20
C LEU A 105 11.17 -2.04 -7.29
N LYS A 106 11.41 -0.77 -6.93
CA LYS A 106 11.51 0.37 -7.84
C LYS A 106 10.28 0.46 -8.75
N LEU A 107 9.08 0.38 -8.18
CA LEU A 107 7.84 0.35 -8.95
C LEU A 107 7.66 1.57 -9.86
N HIS A 108 8.18 2.74 -9.48
CA HIS A 108 8.27 3.94 -10.33
C HIS A 108 9.05 3.76 -11.65
N LYS A 109 9.72 2.62 -11.86
CA LYS A 109 10.41 2.23 -13.10
C LYS A 109 9.87 0.93 -13.70
N ASN A 110 8.87 0.31 -13.06
CA ASN A 110 8.26 -0.92 -13.53
C ASN A 110 7.12 -0.59 -14.51
N PHE A 111 7.28 -0.99 -15.78
CA PHE A 111 6.30 -0.67 -16.82
C PHE A 111 4.90 -1.25 -16.56
N GLU A 112 4.81 -2.46 -16.01
CA GLU A 112 3.53 -3.10 -15.69
C GLU A 112 2.81 -2.35 -14.56
N TYR A 113 3.53 -1.99 -13.49
CA TYR A 113 2.98 -1.16 -12.42
C TYR A 113 2.52 0.20 -12.94
N ILE A 114 3.33 0.87 -13.76
CA ILE A 114 2.97 2.17 -14.34
C ILE A 114 1.71 2.03 -15.20
N ARG A 115 1.56 0.94 -15.96
CA ARG A 115 0.32 0.66 -16.71
C ARG A 115 -0.88 0.53 -15.78
N VAL A 116 -0.75 -0.23 -14.70
CA VAL A 116 -1.81 -0.45 -13.69
C VAL A 116 -2.22 0.86 -13.01
N LEU A 117 -1.23 1.66 -12.59
CA LEU A 117 -1.44 2.97 -11.98
C LEU A 117 -2.24 3.89 -12.92
N ASN A 118 -1.85 3.98 -14.18
CA ASN A 118 -2.51 4.84 -15.17
C ASN A 118 -3.87 4.32 -15.65
N ASN A 119 -4.19 3.04 -15.44
CA ASN A 119 -5.44 2.47 -15.92
C ASN A 119 -6.65 3.15 -15.25
N GLY A 120 -7.54 3.73 -16.05
CA GLY A 120 -8.69 4.50 -15.55
C GLY A 120 -8.37 5.97 -15.17
N LEU A 121 -7.13 6.42 -15.40
CA LEU A 121 -6.68 7.81 -15.19
C LEU A 121 -6.24 8.50 -16.50
N GLU A 122 -6.49 7.88 -17.66
CA GLU A 122 -5.95 8.31 -18.96
C GLU A 122 -6.47 9.69 -19.40
N ASN A 123 -7.65 10.09 -18.92
CA ASN A 123 -8.32 11.33 -19.30
C ASN A 123 -8.28 12.41 -18.19
N ILE A 124 -7.47 12.20 -17.15
CA ILE A 124 -7.34 13.16 -16.05
C ILE A 124 -6.47 14.35 -16.49
N GLY A 125 -7.09 15.53 -16.48
CA GLY A 125 -6.44 16.81 -16.74
C GLY A 125 -6.24 17.64 -15.48
N ILE A 126 -5.69 18.84 -15.65
CA ILE A 126 -5.45 19.78 -14.54
C ILE A 126 -6.75 20.24 -13.87
N GLY A 127 -7.86 20.28 -14.62
CA GLY A 127 -9.18 20.70 -14.12
C GLY A 127 -9.83 19.69 -13.18
N ASP A 128 -9.35 18.45 -13.16
CA ASP A 128 -9.84 17.39 -12.27
C ASP A 128 -9.11 17.37 -10.92
N ILE A 129 -8.07 18.20 -10.76
CA ILE A 129 -7.31 18.30 -9.51
C ILE A 129 -8.07 19.19 -8.53
N ILE A 130 -8.35 18.62 -7.37
CA ILE A 130 -9.01 19.30 -6.25
C ILE A 130 -7.94 19.81 -5.30
N TYR A 131 -8.01 21.09 -4.95
CA TYR A 131 -7.34 21.62 -3.77
C TYR A 131 -8.26 21.39 -2.57
N ASP A 132 -7.81 20.58 -1.62
CA ASP A 132 -8.57 20.18 -0.44
C ASP A 132 -7.88 20.72 0.81
N ASP A 133 -8.49 21.74 1.42
CA ASP A 133 -8.07 22.36 2.67
C ASP A 133 -9.04 22.08 3.84
N GLU A 134 -9.99 21.16 3.66
CA GLU A 134 -11.03 20.85 4.66
C GLU A 134 -10.90 19.44 5.24
N THR A 135 -10.47 18.46 4.44
CA THR A 135 -10.51 17.03 4.82
C THR A 135 -9.26 16.56 5.54
N PHE A 136 -8.10 17.20 5.28
CA PHE A 136 -6.80 16.78 5.80
C PHE A 136 -6.23 17.80 6.80
N ASN A 137 -5.35 17.33 7.69
CA ASN A 137 -4.67 18.17 8.69
C ASN A 137 -3.82 19.31 8.06
N ILE A 138 -3.46 19.17 6.78
CA ILE A 138 -2.80 20.18 5.97
C ILE A 138 -3.49 20.21 4.60
N PRO A 139 -3.54 21.38 3.93
CA PRO A 139 -4.05 21.43 2.58
C PRO A 139 -3.27 20.54 1.63
N ILE A 140 -3.99 19.80 0.79
CA ILE A 140 -3.40 18.91 -0.21
C ILE A 140 -4.01 19.17 -1.59
N TYR A 141 -3.34 18.64 -2.61
CA TYR A 141 -3.97 18.43 -3.91
C TYR A 141 -4.34 16.95 -4.02
N ARG A 142 -5.52 16.65 -4.54
CA ARG A 142 -5.97 15.27 -4.74
C ARG A 142 -6.81 15.11 -6.00
N LEU A 143 -6.99 13.86 -6.40
CA LEU A 143 -7.91 13.42 -7.44
C LEU A 143 -9.05 12.63 -6.83
N GLU A 144 -10.20 12.69 -7.49
CA GLU A 144 -11.29 11.73 -7.27
C GLU A 144 -11.35 10.77 -8.43
N ASN A 145 -11.42 9.48 -8.12
CA ASN A 145 -11.65 8.44 -9.11
C ASN A 145 -12.34 7.24 -8.47
N SER A 146 -13.25 6.60 -9.20
CA SER A 146 -14.01 5.46 -8.70
C SER A 146 -13.14 4.24 -8.38
N LYS A 147 -11.94 4.14 -8.98
CA LYS A 147 -10.98 3.06 -8.71
C LYS A 147 -10.31 3.16 -7.34
N PHE A 148 -10.26 4.36 -6.75
CA PHE A 148 -9.59 4.55 -5.48
C PHE A 148 -10.38 3.90 -4.34
N ILE A 149 -9.65 3.23 -3.46
CA ILE A 149 -10.09 2.63 -2.19
C ILE A 149 -10.35 3.71 -1.15
N SER A 150 -9.50 4.73 -1.10
CA SER A 150 -9.56 5.85 -0.16
C SER A 150 -9.08 7.14 -0.83
N GLU A 151 -9.43 8.29 -0.25
CA GLU A 151 -8.97 9.60 -0.71
C GLU A 151 -7.44 9.74 -0.69
N TYR A 152 -6.76 9.00 0.19
CA TYR A 152 -5.30 8.96 0.26
C TYR A 152 -4.68 8.48 -1.05
N GLN A 153 -5.27 7.50 -1.75
CA GLN A 153 -4.77 7.08 -3.07
C GLN A 153 -4.83 8.19 -4.12
N GLY A 154 -5.77 9.12 -3.97
CA GLY A 154 -5.90 10.28 -4.84
C GLY A 154 -4.94 11.42 -4.50
N ARG A 155 -4.22 11.38 -3.37
CA ARG A 155 -3.33 12.45 -2.93
C ARG A 155 -2.17 12.65 -3.89
N LEU A 156 -2.00 13.89 -4.37
CA LEU A 156 -0.94 14.31 -5.27
C LEU A 156 0.17 15.04 -4.52
N TYR A 157 1.31 14.36 -4.37
CA TYR A 157 2.53 14.97 -3.85
C TYR A 157 3.13 15.94 -4.87
N GLU A 158 3.95 16.89 -4.39
CA GLU A 158 4.55 17.91 -5.25
C GLU A 158 5.46 17.31 -6.32
N THR A 159 6.17 16.24 -5.97
CA THR A 159 7.08 15.52 -6.86
C THR A 159 6.98 14.01 -6.67
N ASP A 160 7.26 13.26 -7.73
CA ASP A 160 7.42 11.81 -7.70
C ASP A 160 8.79 11.40 -7.11
N LEU A 161 9.04 10.08 -7.03
CA LEU A 161 10.31 9.54 -6.53
C LEU A 161 11.54 9.89 -7.39
N ASN A 162 11.36 10.44 -8.60
CA ASN A 162 12.43 10.94 -9.45
C ASN A 162 12.59 12.47 -9.37
N GLY A 163 11.84 13.15 -8.49
CA GLY A 163 11.83 14.61 -8.38
C GLY A 163 11.08 15.32 -9.50
N LYS A 164 10.26 14.62 -10.29
CA LYS A 164 9.43 15.24 -11.32
C LYS A 164 8.12 15.73 -10.73
N GLY A 165 7.72 16.94 -11.09
CA GLY A 165 6.49 17.53 -10.60
C GLY A 165 5.23 16.75 -10.99
N ARG A 166 4.13 17.00 -10.27
CA ARG A 166 2.78 16.45 -10.54
C ARG A 166 2.21 16.82 -11.91
N PHE A 167 2.79 17.78 -12.61
CA PHE A 167 2.39 18.16 -13.96
C PHE A 167 3.58 18.13 -14.91
N ASP A 168 3.43 17.43 -16.03
CA ASP A 168 4.34 17.56 -17.16
C ASP A 168 3.85 18.71 -18.05
N SER A 169 4.51 19.86 -17.94
CA SER A 169 4.13 21.06 -18.70
C SER A 169 4.33 20.93 -20.21
N LYS A 170 5.12 19.95 -20.68
CA LYS A 170 5.33 19.71 -22.11
C LYS A 170 4.27 18.78 -22.67
N ALA A 171 3.88 17.76 -21.92
CA ALA A 171 2.85 16.81 -22.32
C ALA A 171 1.43 17.32 -22.04
N GLY A 172 1.27 18.27 -21.12
CA GLY A 172 -0.04 18.75 -20.68
C GLY A 172 -0.81 17.73 -19.83
N THR A 173 -0.10 16.72 -19.31
CA THR A 173 -0.69 15.59 -18.59
C THR A 173 -0.26 15.57 -17.13
N LEU A 174 -1.12 15.00 -16.30
CA LEU A 174 -0.79 14.67 -14.92
C LEU A 174 0.35 13.64 -14.88
N ASN A 175 1.32 13.84 -13.99
CA ASN A 175 2.28 12.81 -13.62
C ASN A 175 1.67 11.92 -12.53
N THR A 176 1.07 10.79 -12.91
CA THR A 176 0.42 9.85 -11.98
C THR A 176 1.38 9.23 -10.96
N LEU A 177 2.70 9.24 -11.21
CA LEU A 177 3.70 8.81 -10.22
C LEU A 177 3.77 9.72 -8.98
N CYS A 178 3.10 10.87 -9.00
CA CYS A 178 2.90 11.72 -7.81
C CYS A 178 1.76 11.23 -6.89
N LEU A 179 1.02 10.19 -7.27
CA LEU A 179 0.06 9.49 -6.40
C LEU A 179 0.80 8.56 -5.45
N GLY A 180 1.55 9.15 -4.52
CA GLY A 180 2.52 8.44 -3.67
C GLY A 180 1.94 7.35 -2.79
N ASP A 181 0.63 7.43 -2.48
CA ASP A 181 -0.07 6.46 -1.61
C ASP A 181 -0.91 5.46 -2.41
N TYR A 182 -0.88 5.51 -3.75
CA TYR A 182 -1.67 4.60 -4.61
C TYR A 182 -1.33 3.13 -4.32
N PHE A 183 -0.04 2.78 -4.33
CA PHE A 183 0.36 1.39 -4.06
C PHE A 183 0.16 1.00 -2.60
N SER A 184 0.49 1.88 -1.65
CA SER A 184 0.48 1.52 -0.22
C SER A 184 -0.93 1.31 0.34
N GLU A 185 -1.89 2.16 -0.02
CA GLU A 185 -3.29 1.98 0.35
C GLU A 185 -3.91 0.76 -0.34
N GLY A 186 -3.62 0.55 -1.64
CA GLY A 186 -4.11 -0.62 -2.36
C GLY A 186 -3.52 -1.93 -1.82
N TYR A 187 -2.25 -1.93 -1.43
CA TYR A 187 -1.62 -3.08 -0.79
C TYR A 187 -2.18 -3.34 0.60
N LYS A 188 -2.42 -2.30 1.41
CA LYS A 188 -3.14 -2.45 2.69
C LYS A 188 -4.48 -3.13 2.45
N GLU A 189 -5.26 -2.65 1.49
CA GLU A 189 -6.57 -3.22 1.14
C GLU A 189 -6.46 -4.67 0.63
N PHE A 190 -5.43 -5.00 -0.15
CA PHE A 190 -5.15 -6.38 -0.56
C PHE A 190 -5.04 -7.32 0.64
N ILE A 191 -4.35 -6.89 1.70
CA ILE A 191 -4.13 -7.72 2.89
C ILE A 191 -5.39 -7.81 3.77
N ILE A 192 -6.11 -6.70 3.97
CA ILE A 192 -7.18 -6.64 4.98
C ILE A 192 -8.60 -6.80 4.41
N ASN A 193 -8.80 -6.56 3.11
CA ASN A 193 -10.11 -6.59 2.45
C ASN A 193 -10.00 -6.82 0.93
N LEU A 194 -9.47 -7.99 0.58
CA LEU A 194 -9.13 -8.39 -0.79
C LEU A 194 -10.28 -8.22 -1.80
N GLN A 195 -11.52 -8.48 -1.40
CA GLN A 195 -12.68 -8.39 -2.30
C GLN A 195 -12.99 -6.95 -2.68
N HIS A 196 -12.85 -6.00 -1.74
CA HIS A 196 -13.07 -4.59 -2.04
C HIS A 196 -12.01 -4.07 -3.02
N LEU A 197 -10.73 -4.44 -2.84
CA LEU A 197 -9.69 -4.12 -3.82
C LEU A 197 -10.02 -4.72 -5.19
N LYS A 198 -10.41 -6.00 -5.26
CA LYS A 198 -10.76 -6.66 -6.52
C LYS A 198 -11.92 -5.96 -7.25
N LEU A 199 -12.89 -5.43 -6.51
CA LEU A 199 -14.03 -4.70 -7.08
C LEU A 199 -13.65 -3.30 -7.58
N LYS A 200 -12.82 -2.58 -6.82
CA LYS A 200 -12.44 -1.20 -7.10
C LYS A 200 -11.31 -1.07 -8.12
N ASP A 201 -10.27 -1.89 -7.97
CA ASP A 201 -9.06 -1.86 -8.78
C ASP A 201 -8.53 -3.28 -9.01
N ASN A 202 -9.20 -4.00 -9.90
CA ASN A 202 -8.88 -5.38 -10.23
C ASN A 202 -7.47 -5.53 -10.86
N GLU A 203 -6.97 -4.49 -11.54
CA GLU A 203 -5.64 -4.52 -12.14
C GLU A 203 -4.55 -4.41 -11.06
N LEU A 204 -4.75 -3.56 -10.04
CA LEU A 204 -3.86 -3.52 -8.89
C LEU A 204 -3.91 -4.81 -8.07
N TYR A 205 -5.10 -5.39 -7.89
CA TYR A 205 -5.27 -6.71 -7.27
C TYR A 205 -4.41 -7.78 -7.98
N LYS A 206 -4.52 -7.89 -9.31
CA LYS A 206 -3.75 -8.87 -10.09
C LYS A 206 -2.25 -8.61 -9.97
N PHE A 207 -1.85 -7.35 -10.10
CA PHE A 207 -0.44 -6.96 -9.99
C PHE A 207 0.16 -7.38 -8.65
N ILE A 208 -0.51 -7.09 -7.52
CA ILE A 208 -0.02 -7.45 -6.19
C ILE A 208 0.01 -8.97 -5.99
N LYS A 209 -0.95 -9.70 -6.56
CA LYS A 209 -1.00 -11.17 -6.49
C LYS A 209 0.17 -11.84 -7.21
N GLU A 210 0.76 -11.18 -8.21
CA GLU A 210 1.87 -11.69 -9.03
C GLU A 210 3.26 -11.26 -8.53
N LEU A 211 3.34 -10.49 -7.43
CA LEU A 211 4.60 -10.08 -6.79
C LEU A 211 5.32 -11.25 -6.08
#